data_AF-A0A356C275-F1
#
_entry.id   AF-A0A356C275-F1
#
_cell.length_a   1.000
_cell.length_b   1.000
_cell.length_c   1.000
_cell.angle_alpha   90.00
_cell.angle_beta   90.00
_cell.angle_gamma   90.00
#
_symmetry.space_group_name_H-M   'P 1'
#
loop_
_entity.id
_entity.type
_entity.pdbx_description
1 polymer ?
#
loop_
_entity_poly.entity_id
_entity_poly.type
_entity_poly.pdbx_seq_one_letter_code
_entity_poly.pdbx_strand_id
1 'polypeptide(L)'
;ADSIYSHPKLNAILRYVEQSTLIEDLVKYCILPVDTSGKLLQRWTSQDEAPKIFTVLPSNQAPHDAFIRWVVETPGIREASVWNDQELVQVWIDYYISNISERDICYVTGKQVPIALFHPAKIRNDGDKAKLISGNDDSGFTFRGRFESDSQAVSVGFEVTQKAHNMLRWLVRNQGFRSGDLAIVAWASVGKLVPNPVSDSTSLLASLDLPLDEPQQEPEVAYTAEEFALKLRKKILGLKQELGEFTNVNVIALDSATPGRMSISFYRELWSSEFLNRLENWHMNYAWEQNYRPRGVDKDFPYVYIGTPSLFDIAEAAYGTRIDAELRAKTIQRLLPSVIEGQPLPSDLLGATVRRATNRVAFSEEWEWRKTLTIACGLYKGANIKEGYAMALDRKRDTRDYLYGRLLAYADNLESWALSEADTKRATNAARSMNRFAQRPFSTWLNLEIQLEPYKNRLNPKITNWLGQTITEVMDLFDPDDYTNDRPLSGEFLLGYHCQMSEFRKGSPKKAEETDVKPDLDQ
;
A
#
# COMPACT_ATOMS: atom_id res chain seq x y z
N ALA A 1 9.71 -39.68 -30.79
CA ALA A 1 10.27 -38.80 -31.84
C ALA A 1 9.27 -38.54 -32.98
N ASP A 2 8.47 -39.54 -33.38
CA ASP A 2 7.54 -39.44 -34.53
C ASP A 2 6.18 -38.81 -34.23
N SER A 3 6.11 -37.94 -33.21
CA SER A 3 4.90 -37.18 -32.90
C SER A 3 4.85 -35.93 -33.78
N ILE A 4 3.64 -35.53 -34.20
CA ILE A 4 3.41 -34.21 -34.80
C ILE A 4 3.74 -33.05 -33.84
N TYR A 5 3.85 -33.36 -32.54
CA TYR A 5 4.27 -32.45 -31.47
C TYR A 5 5.74 -32.68 -31.07
N SER A 6 6.59 -33.03 -32.02
CA SER A 6 8.02 -33.19 -31.77
C SER A 6 8.75 -31.85 -31.84
N HIS A 7 9.87 -31.74 -31.12
CA HIS A 7 10.74 -30.57 -31.14
C HIS A 7 12.21 -31.03 -31.07
N PRO A 8 13.16 -30.41 -31.81
CA PRO A 8 14.55 -30.84 -31.82
C PRO A 8 15.17 -30.97 -30.42
N LYS A 9 14.91 -30.00 -29.54
CA LYS A 9 15.39 -30.04 -28.14
C LYS A 9 14.77 -31.17 -27.32
N LEU A 10 13.47 -31.46 -27.49
CA LEU A 10 12.83 -32.59 -26.82
C LEU A 10 13.40 -33.91 -27.30
N ASN A 11 13.64 -34.05 -28.61
CA ASN A 11 14.23 -35.26 -29.17
C ASN A 11 15.66 -35.47 -28.64
N ALA A 12 16.45 -34.42 -28.48
CA ALA A 12 17.78 -34.50 -27.87
C ALA A 12 17.71 -34.95 -26.41
N ILE A 13 16.79 -34.36 -25.62
CA ILE A 13 16.58 -34.73 -24.21
C ILE A 13 16.10 -36.18 -24.12
N LEU A 14 15.13 -36.59 -24.94
CA LEU A 14 14.62 -37.96 -24.95
C LEU A 14 15.74 -38.96 -25.25
N ARG A 15 16.56 -38.71 -26.29
CA ARG A 15 17.70 -39.57 -26.63
C ARG A 15 18.74 -39.66 -25.51
N TYR A 16 18.92 -38.61 -24.72
CA TYR A 16 19.81 -38.64 -23.56
C TYR A 16 19.17 -39.41 -22.39
N VAL A 17 17.91 -39.13 -22.07
CA VAL A 17 17.19 -39.82 -20.99
C VAL A 17 17.05 -41.32 -21.26
N GLU A 18 16.86 -41.73 -22.52
CA GLU A 18 16.80 -43.13 -22.94
C GLU A 18 18.12 -43.90 -22.70
N GLN A 19 19.27 -43.20 -22.60
CA GLN A 19 20.54 -43.84 -22.22
C GLN A 19 20.56 -44.29 -20.76
N SER A 20 19.64 -43.76 -19.93
CA SER A 20 19.51 -44.10 -18.51
C SER A 20 20.76 -43.80 -17.66
N THR A 21 21.60 -42.85 -18.06
CA THR A 21 22.86 -42.49 -17.38
C THR A 21 22.79 -41.23 -16.50
N LEU A 22 21.62 -40.56 -16.43
CA LEU A 22 21.49 -39.25 -15.78
C LEU A 22 22.06 -39.19 -14.35
N ILE A 23 21.74 -40.15 -13.48
CA ILE A 23 22.25 -40.16 -12.10
C ILE A 23 23.76 -40.42 -12.08
N GLU A 24 24.25 -41.35 -12.91
CA GLU A 24 25.68 -41.63 -13.04
C GLU A 24 26.45 -40.39 -13.47
N ASP A 25 25.94 -39.67 -14.47
CA ASP A 25 26.54 -38.41 -14.94
C ASP A 25 26.54 -37.34 -13.84
N LEU A 26 25.42 -37.15 -13.12
CA LEU A 26 25.35 -36.17 -12.03
C LEU A 26 26.30 -36.49 -10.87
N VAL A 27 26.55 -37.77 -10.58
CA VAL A 27 27.56 -38.21 -9.62
C VAL A 27 28.97 -37.93 -10.15
N LYS A 28 29.23 -38.27 -11.42
CA LYS A 28 30.52 -38.04 -12.09
C LYS A 28 30.91 -36.56 -12.16
N TYR A 29 29.93 -35.66 -12.33
CA TYR A 29 30.13 -34.21 -12.30
C TYR A 29 30.09 -33.62 -10.88
N CYS A 30 30.07 -34.46 -9.83
CA CYS A 30 30.05 -34.06 -8.43
C CYS A 30 28.88 -33.14 -8.04
N ILE A 31 27.75 -33.24 -8.75
CA ILE A 31 26.51 -32.49 -8.44
C ILE A 31 25.71 -33.25 -7.38
N LEU A 32 25.59 -34.57 -7.55
CA LEU A 32 24.97 -35.46 -6.57
C LEU A 32 26.06 -36.24 -5.82
N PRO A 33 26.33 -35.90 -4.55
CA PRO A 33 27.40 -36.54 -3.81
C PRO A 33 26.97 -37.93 -3.30
N VAL A 34 27.94 -38.86 -3.26
CA VAL A 34 27.76 -40.24 -2.80
C VAL A 34 28.59 -40.51 -1.55
N ASP A 35 28.17 -41.50 -0.77
CA ASP A 35 28.94 -42.04 0.36
C ASP A 35 30.06 -43.00 -0.12
N THR A 36 30.83 -43.51 0.84
CA THR A 36 31.93 -44.46 0.59
C THR A 36 31.46 -45.80 0.00
N SER A 37 30.16 -46.11 0.05
CA SER A 37 29.55 -47.29 -0.55
C SER A 37 28.96 -47.02 -1.95
N GLY A 38 29.12 -45.80 -2.47
CA GLY A 38 28.59 -45.38 -3.78
C GLY A 38 27.10 -45.06 -3.77
N LYS A 39 26.47 -44.87 -2.59
CA LYS A 39 25.05 -44.49 -2.49
C LYS A 39 24.90 -42.99 -2.36
N LEU A 40 23.85 -42.44 -2.96
CA LEU A 40 23.53 -41.00 -2.88
C LEU A 40 23.34 -40.54 -1.44
N LEU A 41 24.03 -39.47 -1.06
CA LEU A 41 23.86 -38.85 0.26
C LEU A 41 22.48 -38.18 0.33
N GLN A 42 21.71 -38.53 1.37
CA GLN A 42 20.42 -37.87 1.61
C GLN A 42 20.56 -36.55 2.36
N ARG A 43 21.60 -36.42 3.18
CA ARG A 43 21.87 -35.23 4.00
C ARG A 43 23.37 -34.99 4.08
N TRP A 44 23.75 -33.73 4.17
CA TRP A 44 25.12 -33.35 4.48
C TRP A 44 25.31 -33.28 6.01
N THR A 45 26.22 -34.08 6.54
CA THR A 45 26.51 -34.15 7.98
C THR A 45 27.96 -33.82 8.32
N SER A 46 28.80 -33.50 7.32
CA SER A 46 30.18 -33.09 7.57
C SER A 46 30.24 -31.67 8.13
N GLN A 47 31.33 -31.35 8.83
CA GLN A 47 31.65 -29.98 9.26
C GLN A 47 32.19 -29.12 8.11
N ASP A 48 32.53 -29.73 6.97
CA ASP A 48 32.99 -29.03 5.77
C ASP A 48 31.85 -28.33 5.01
N GLU A 49 32.22 -27.42 4.11
CA GLU A 49 31.26 -26.70 3.26
C GLU A 49 30.38 -27.68 2.47
N ALA A 50 29.06 -27.52 2.61
CA ALA A 50 28.09 -28.39 1.97
C ALA A 50 28.07 -28.19 0.45
N PRO A 51 27.99 -29.26 -0.35
CA PRO A 51 27.75 -29.16 -1.79
C PRO A 51 26.50 -28.32 -2.09
N LYS A 52 26.58 -27.50 -3.14
CA LYS A 52 25.52 -26.53 -3.51
C LYS A 52 24.12 -27.14 -3.58
N ILE A 53 23.98 -28.42 -3.95
CA ILE A 53 22.67 -29.08 -4.03
C ILE A 53 21.94 -29.09 -2.67
N PHE A 54 22.66 -29.18 -1.56
CA PHE A 54 22.09 -29.15 -0.21
C PHE A 54 21.77 -27.73 0.28
N THR A 55 22.28 -26.69 -0.38
CA THR A 55 22.00 -25.30 -0.01
C THR A 55 20.84 -24.70 -0.81
N VAL A 56 20.54 -25.24 -1.99
CA VAL A 56 19.44 -24.77 -2.86
C VAL A 56 18.12 -25.53 -2.64
N LEU A 57 18.17 -26.71 -2.05
CA LEU A 57 16.97 -27.49 -1.73
C LEU A 57 16.44 -27.18 -0.32
N PRO A 58 15.12 -27.21 -0.13
CA PRO A 58 14.52 -27.24 1.20
C PRO A 58 15.08 -28.38 2.06
N SER A 59 15.22 -28.16 3.36
CA SER A 59 15.83 -29.12 4.30
C SER A 59 15.12 -30.49 4.40
N ASN A 60 13.90 -30.59 3.88
CA ASN A 60 13.11 -31.82 3.84
C ASN A 60 13.17 -32.56 2.49
N GLN A 61 13.87 -32.03 1.48
CA GLN A 61 14.05 -32.68 0.19
C GLN A 61 15.44 -33.31 0.09
N ALA A 62 15.51 -34.51 -0.47
CA ALA A 62 16.79 -35.15 -0.76
C ALA A 62 17.35 -34.65 -2.10
N PRO A 63 18.67 -34.73 -2.33
CA PRO A 63 19.28 -34.29 -3.60
C PRO A 63 18.66 -34.91 -4.86
N HIS A 64 18.17 -36.15 -4.78
CA HIS A 64 17.54 -36.84 -5.90
C HIS A 64 16.10 -36.34 -6.20
N ASP A 65 15.49 -35.58 -5.29
CA ASP A 65 14.18 -34.95 -5.51
C ASP A 65 14.29 -33.62 -6.29
N ALA A 66 15.51 -33.21 -6.64
CA ALA A 66 15.76 -31.95 -7.32
C ALA A 66 15.04 -31.88 -8.68
N PHE A 67 14.38 -30.75 -8.93
CA PHE A 67 13.76 -30.51 -10.22
C PHE A 67 14.83 -30.19 -11.27
N ILE A 68 14.86 -30.97 -12.35
CA ILE A 68 15.84 -30.82 -13.43
C ILE A 68 15.30 -29.90 -14.51
N ARG A 69 16.12 -28.95 -14.93
CA ARG A 69 15.87 -28.13 -16.11
C ARG A 69 16.96 -28.36 -17.15
N TRP A 70 16.56 -28.63 -18.38
CA TRP A 70 17.46 -28.98 -19.46
C TRP A 70 17.94 -27.74 -20.22
N VAL A 71 19.22 -27.71 -20.56
CA VAL A 71 19.80 -26.76 -21.51
C VAL A 71 20.29 -27.58 -22.69
N VAL A 72 19.82 -27.26 -23.90
CA VAL A 72 20.14 -28.00 -25.13
C VAL A 72 20.76 -27.03 -26.12
N GLU A 73 22.07 -27.15 -26.28
CA GLU A 73 22.83 -26.36 -27.23
C GLU A 73 22.67 -26.95 -28.64
N THR A 74 22.29 -26.10 -29.60
CA THR A 74 22.18 -26.46 -31.01
C THR A 74 23.02 -25.49 -31.83
N PRO A 75 23.93 -25.96 -32.71
CA PRO A 75 24.76 -25.08 -33.52
C PRO A 75 23.93 -24.03 -34.27
N GLY A 76 24.29 -22.75 -34.11
CA GLY A 76 23.59 -21.63 -34.74
C GLY A 76 22.35 -21.11 -34.00
N ILE A 77 21.87 -21.79 -32.95
CA ILE A 77 20.75 -21.33 -32.12
C ILE A 77 21.29 -20.74 -30.81
N ARG A 78 20.97 -19.47 -30.54
CA ARG A 78 21.46 -18.78 -29.34
C ARG A 78 20.76 -19.18 -28.04
N GLU A 79 19.45 -19.41 -28.09
CA GLU A 79 18.68 -19.81 -26.90
C GLU A 79 18.81 -21.31 -26.68
N ALA A 80 19.57 -21.72 -25.67
CA ALA A 80 19.75 -23.12 -25.31
C ALA A 80 18.77 -23.58 -24.21
N SER A 81 18.19 -22.64 -23.45
CA SER A 81 17.31 -22.94 -22.32
C SER A 81 15.93 -23.37 -22.81
N VAL A 82 15.48 -24.56 -22.41
CA VAL A 82 14.18 -25.08 -22.87
C VAL A 82 12.98 -24.28 -22.37
N TRP A 83 13.09 -23.62 -21.21
CA TRP A 83 12.00 -22.85 -20.61
C TRP A 83 11.82 -21.45 -21.23
N ASN A 84 12.78 -20.99 -22.03
CA ASN A 84 12.68 -19.73 -22.78
C ASN A 84 12.30 -19.97 -24.25
N ASP A 85 12.34 -21.22 -24.71
CA ASP A 85 12.06 -21.59 -26.09
C ASP A 85 10.54 -21.54 -26.37
N GLN A 86 10.10 -20.48 -27.05
CA GLN A 86 8.69 -20.25 -27.33
C GLN A 86 8.09 -21.30 -28.28
N GLU A 87 8.88 -21.84 -29.21
CA GLU A 87 8.40 -22.88 -30.13
C GLU A 87 8.15 -24.18 -29.37
N LEU A 88 9.09 -24.57 -28.52
CA LEU A 88 8.92 -25.73 -27.64
C LEU A 88 7.72 -25.57 -26.69
N VAL A 89 7.53 -24.39 -26.10
CA VAL A 89 6.37 -24.10 -25.25
C VAL A 89 5.07 -24.22 -26.04
N GLN A 90 5.02 -23.71 -27.28
CA GLN A 90 3.84 -23.82 -28.13
C GLN A 90 3.54 -25.27 -28.51
N VAL A 91 4.56 -26.05 -28.88
CA VAL A 91 4.42 -27.48 -29.20
C VAL A 91 3.84 -28.25 -28.01
N TRP A 92 4.28 -27.94 -26.78
CA TRP A 92 3.71 -28.53 -25.57
C TRP A 92 2.26 -28.13 -25.33
N ILE A 93 1.92 -26.85 -25.56
CA ILE A 93 0.54 -26.35 -25.46
C ILE A 93 -0.36 -27.11 -26.44
N ASP A 94 0.05 -27.22 -27.70
CA ASP A 94 -0.73 -27.90 -28.75
C ASP A 94 -0.91 -29.38 -28.44
N TYR A 95 0.14 -30.06 -27.98
CA TYR A 95 0.06 -31.45 -27.51
C TYR A 95 -0.95 -31.58 -26.36
N TYR A 96 -0.82 -30.76 -25.33
CA TYR A 96 -1.69 -30.84 -24.15
C TYR A 96 -3.16 -30.62 -24.52
N ILE A 97 -3.45 -29.62 -25.36
CA ILE A 97 -4.81 -29.31 -25.84
C ILE A 97 -5.38 -30.47 -26.66
N SER A 98 -4.56 -31.13 -27.48
CA SER A 98 -5.03 -32.27 -28.29
C SER A 98 -5.45 -33.49 -27.46
N ASN A 99 -4.94 -33.64 -26.24
CA ASN A 99 -5.32 -34.71 -25.32
C ASN A 99 -6.62 -34.46 -24.54
N ILE A 100 -7.20 -33.25 -24.62
CA ILE A 100 -8.44 -32.91 -23.92
C ILE A 100 -9.63 -33.36 -24.78
N SER A 101 -10.35 -34.37 -24.31
CA SER A 101 -11.54 -34.92 -24.97
C SER A 101 -12.77 -34.01 -24.84
N GLU A 102 -12.93 -33.33 -23.71
CA GLU A 102 -14.12 -32.55 -23.41
C GLU A 102 -14.11 -31.25 -24.19
N ARG A 103 -15.11 -31.09 -25.08
CA ARG A 103 -15.28 -29.90 -25.90
C ARG A 103 -16.68 -29.34 -25.74
N ASP A 104 -16.76 -28.03 -25.62
CA ASP A 104 -18.01 -27.29 -25.58
C ASP A 104 -17.77 -25.84 -26.03
N ILE A 105 -18.83 -25.04 -26.11
CA ILE A 105 -18.75 -23.62 -26.41
C ILE A 105 -18.11 -22.89 -25.22
N CYS A 106 -16.95 -22.27 -25.44
CA CYS A 106 -16.35 -21.37 -24.47
C CYS A 106 -17.15 -20.07 -24.40
N TYR A 107 -17.74 -19.75 -23.25
CA TYR A 107 -18.62 -18.59 -23.08
C TYR A 107 -17.89 -17.25 -23.22
N VAL A 108 -16.56 -17.24 -23.07
CA VAL A 108 -15.74 -16.03 -23.26
C VAL A 108 -15.50 -15.73 -24.75
N THR A 109 -15.34 -16.76 -25.58
CA THR A 109 -14.95 -16.59 -26.99
C THR A 109 -16.05 -16.93 -27.99
N GLY A 110 -17.11 -17.60 -27.54
CA GLY A 110 -18.21 -18.10 -28.38
C GLY A 110 -17.82 -19.27 -29.29
N LYS A 111 -16.62 -19.86 -29.13
CA LYS A 111 -16.09 -20.91 -30.00
C LYS A 111 -16.19 -22.28 -29.34
N GLN A 112 -16.46 -23.32 -30.13
CA GLN A 112 -16.38 -24.70 -29.66
C GLN A 112 -14.91 -25.12 -29.54
N VAL A 113 -14.44 -25.32 -28.31
CA VAL A 113 -13.02 -25.56 -27.99
C VAL A 113 -12.90 -26.58 -26.85
N PRO A 114 -11.71 -27.14 -26.60
CA PRO A 114 -11.46 -27.88 -25.38
C PRO A 114 -11.69 -27.02 -24.14
N ILE A 115 -12.50 -27.52 -23.21
CA ILE A 115 -12.95 -26.76 -22.04
C ILE A 115 -12.13 -27.10 -20.80
N ALA A 116 -12.04 -26.15 -19.87
CA ALA A 116 -11.37 -26.35 -18.62
C ALA A 116 -12.27 -27.09 -17.62
N LEU A 117 -11.81 -28.25 -17.15
CA LEU A 117 -12.44 -28.94 -16.01
C LEU A 117 -12.02 -28.31 -14.66
N PHE A 118 -10.82 -27.71 -14.62
CA PHE A 118 -10.30 -27.06 -13.43
C PHE A 118 -9.72 -25.68 -13.75
N HIS A 119 -10.18 -24.68 -13.00
CA HIS A 119 -9.62 -23.34 -13.08
C HIS A 119 -8.43 -23.17 -12.12
N PRO A 120 -7.41 -22.37 -12.49
CA PRO A 120 -6.25 -22.13 -11.65
C PRO A 120 -6.60 -21.47 -10.30
N ALA A 121 -6.01 -21.98 -9.22
CA ALA A 121 -5.97 -21.32 -7.91
C ALA A 121 -4.72 -20.41 -7.81
N LYS A 122 -4.33 -20.01 -6.59
CA LYS A 122 -3.10 -19.26 -6.30
C LYS A 122 -2.99 -17.92 -7.05
N ILE A 123 -4.10 -17.20 -7.17
CA ILE A 123 -4.12 -15.91 -7.87
C ILE A 123 -3.52 -14.83 -6.97
N ARG A 124 -3.90 -14.82 -5.69
CA ARG A 124 -3.42 -13.82 -4.72
C ARG A 124 -2.02 -14.15 -4.20
N ASN A 125 -1.73 -15.43 -3.96
CA ASN A 125 -0.43 -15.93 -3.50
C ASN A 125 -0.26 -17.46 -3.68
N ASP A 126 0.96 -17.97 -3.47
CA ASP A 126 1.29 -19.37 -3.71
C ASP A 126 0.62 -20.38 -2.77
N GLY A 127 0.20 -19.94 -1.58
CA GLY A 127 -0.55 -20.73 -0.60
C GLY A 127 -2.07 -20.71 -0.82
N ASP A 128 -2.57 -19.75 -1.60
CA ASP A 128 -3.99 -19.51 -1.80
C ASP A 128 -4.64 -20.60 -2.66
N LYS A 129 -5.66 -21.27 -2.11
CA LYS A 129 -6.43 -22.30 -2.81
C LYS A 129 -7.75 -21.78 -3.36
N ALA A 130 -8.08 -20.51 -3.12
CA ALA A 130 -9.29 -19.91 -3.65
C ALA A 130 -9.24 -19.79 -5.18
N LYS A 131 -10.38 -20.03 -5.81
CA LYS A 131 -10.57 -19.94 -7.26
C LYS A 131 -11.65 -18.91 -7.58
N LEU A 132 -11.48 -18.17 -8.69
CA LEU A 132 -12.51 -17.27 -9.22
C LEU A 132 -13.69 -18.02 -9.82
N ILE A 133 -13.41 -19.15 -10.48
CA ILE A 133 -14.42 -20.04 -11.04
C ILE A 133 -14.22 -21.42 -10.39
N SER A 134 -15.26 -21.91 -9.72
CA SER A 134 -15.24 -23.22 -9.06
C SER A 134 -16.60 -23.89 -9.19
N GLY A 135 -16.61 -25.12 -9.71
CA GLY A 135 -17.83 -25.93 -9.90
C GLY A 135 -17.81 -27.29 -9.19
N ASN A 136 -16.75 -27.62 -8.43
CA ASN A 136 -16.50 -28.97 -7.90
C ASN A 136 -17.34 -29.37 -6.67
N ASP A 137 -18.55 -28.83 -6.52
CA ASP A 137 -19.48 -29.16 -5.45
C ASP A 137 -20.66 -29.97 -5.99
N ASP A 138 -20.50 -31.29 -6.02
CA ASP A 138 -21.53 -32.24 -6.46
C ASP A 138 -22.56 -32.55 -5.35
N SER A 139 -22.33 -32.05 -4.13
CA SER A 139 -23.12 -32.39 -2.94
C SER A 139 -24.10 -31.28 -2.53
N GLY A 140 -23.70 -30.02 -2.69
CA GLY A 140 -24.48 -28.84 -2.38
C GLY A 140 -25.26 -28.31 -3.58
N PHE A 141 -25.75 -27.08 -3.46
CA PHE A 141 -26.61 -26.41 -4.44
C PHE A 141 -25.84 -25.37 -5.27
N THR A 142 -24.54 -25.59 -5.51
CA THR A 142 -23.72 -24.66 -6.30
C THR A 142 -24.23 -24.52 -7.73
N PHE A 143 -24.63 -25.63 -8.36
CA PHE A 143 -25.32 -25.68 -9.66
C PHE A 143 -26.56 -26.59 -9.66
N ARG A 144 -26.59 -27.56 -8.75
CA ARG A 144 -27.69 -28.53 -8.61
C ARG A 144 -29.02 -27.84 -8.34
N GLY A 145 -30.08 -28.31 -9.01
CA GLY A 145 -31.43 -27.72 -8.96
C GLY A 145 -31.70 -26.71 -10.08
N ARG A 146 -30.67 -26.28 -10.80
CA ARG A 146 -30.80 -25.52 -12.07
C ARG A 146 -30.13 -26.25 -13.22
N PHE A 147 -28.98 -26.86 -12.96
CA PHE A 147 -28.18 -27.60 -13.93
C PHE A 147 -27.87 -29.01 -13.41
N GLU A 148 -27.62 -29.93 -14.33
CA GLU A 148 -27.20 -31.32 -14.06
C GLU A 148 -25.70 -31.39 -13.75
N SER A 149 -24.89 -30.56 -14.41
CA SER A 149 -23.44 -30.44 -14.20
C SER A 149 -23.01 -28.99 -14.06
N ASP A 150 -21.81 -28.76 -13.51
CA ASP A 150 -21.20 -27.44 -13.41
C ASP A 150 -20.89 -26.82 -14.79
N SER A 151 -20.50 -27.64 -15.76
CA SER A 151 -20.20 -27.23 -17.14
C SER A 151 -21.40 -26.60 -17.86
N GLN A 152 -22.63 -26.97 -17.51
CA GLN A 152 -23.85 -26.36 -18.05
C GLN A 152 -24.08 -24.95 -17.49
N ALA A 153 -23.54 -24.62 -16.31
CA ALA A 153 -23.68 -23.30 -15.71
C ALA A 153 -22.70 -22.30 -16.36
N VAL A 154 -21.43 -22.69 -16.45
CA VAL A 154 -20.36 -21.88 -17.07
C VAL A 154 -19.33 -22.81 -17.69
N SER A 155 -19.05 -22.59 -18.98
CA SER A 155 -18.02 -23.31 -19.72
C SER A 155 -16.97 -22.35 -20.28
N VAL A 156 -15.70 -22.54 -19.93
CA VAL A 156 -14.58 -21.69 -20.38
C VAL A 156 -13.51 -22.56 -21.01
N GLY A 157 -13.00 -22.14 -22.17
CA GLY A 157 -11.93 -22.83 -22.88
C GLY A 157 -10.66 -22.96 -22.04
N PHE A 158 -9.96 -24.08 -22.18
CA PHE A 158 -8.75 -24.39 -21.42
C PHE A 158 -7.66 -23.32 -21.57
N GLU A 159 -7.37 -22.89 -22.80
CA GLU A 159 -6.41 -21.81 -23.04
C GLU A 159 -6.83 -20.49 -22.38
N VAL A 160 -8.10 -20.13 -22.49
CA VAL A 160 -8.63 -18.87 -21.98
C VAL A 160 -8.45 -18.83 -20.47
N THR A 161 -8.84 -19.89 -19.76
CA THR A 161 -8.69 -19.92 -18.31
C THR A 161 -7.21 -19.86 -17.90
N GLN A 162 -6.30 -20.55 -18.60
CA GLN A 162 -4.89 -20.54 -18.25
C GLN A 162 -4.28 -19.16 -18.48
N LYS A 163 -4.52 -18.55 -19.65
CA LYS A 163 -4.00 -17.22 -19.99
C LYS A 163 -4.53 -16.14 -19.03
N ALA A 164 -5.84 -16.07 -18.82
CA ALA A 164 -6.46 -15.03 -17.99
C ALA A 164 -6.04 -15.12 -16.51
N HIS A 165 -6.04 -16.32 -15.93
CA HIS A 165 -5.70 -16.49 -14.52
C HIS A 165 -4.19 -16.34 -14.26
N ASN A 166 -3.33 -16.80 -15.18
CA ASN A 166 -1.88 -16.59 -15.04
C ASN A 166 -1.51 -15.13 -15.23
N MET A 167 -2.17 -14.41 -16.16
CA MET A 167 -2.02 -12.95 -16.28
C MET A 167 -2.41 -12.27 -14.96
N LEU A 168 -3.57 -12.60 -14.38
CA LEU A 168 -4.01 -12.00 -13.13
C LEU A 168 -3.08 -12.31 -11.96
N ARG A 169 -2.57 -13.55 -11.87
CA ARG A 169 -1.53 -13.93 -10.89
C ARG A 169 -0.27 -13.09 -11.07
N TRP A 170 0.19 -12.92 -12.31
CA TRP A 170 1.36 -12.10 -12.62
C TRP A 170 1.13 -10.64 -12.23
N LEU A 171 -0.03 -10.07 -12.58
CA LEU A 171 -0.39 -8.70 -12.23
C LEU A 171 -0.41 -8.49 -10.72
N VAL A 172 -1.09 -9.38 -9.97
CA VAL A 172 -1.15 -9.29 -8.50
C VAL A 172 0.24 -9.39 -7.87
N ARG A 173 1.12 -10.26 -8.40
CA ARG A 173 2.47 -10.45 -7.86
C ARG A 173 3.40 -9.28 -8.15
N ASN A 174 3.32 -8.66 -9.32
CA ASN A 174 4.32 -7.68 -9.78
C ASN A 174 3.90 -6.22 -9.56
N GLN A 175 2.60 -5.92 -9.57
CA GLN A 175 2.10 -4.54 -9.42
C GLN A 175 0.84 -4.44 -8.52
N GLY A 176 0.41 -5.56 -7.95
CA GLY A 176 -0.74 -5.62 -7.06
C GLY A 176 -0.41 -5.18 -5.63
N PHE A 177 -1.40 -4.59 -4.98
CA PHE A 177 -1.43 -4.38 -3.54
C PHE A 177 -2.07 -5.57 -2.86
N ARG A 178 -1.57 -5.95 -1.68
CA ARG A 178 -2.12 -7.05 -0.89
C ARG A 178 -2.27 -6.67 0.58
N SER A 179 -3.39 -7.05 1.18
CA SER A 179 -3.66 -6.87 2.62
C SER A 179 -4.49 -8.03 3.13
N GLY A 180 -3.85 -8.98 3.80
CA GLY A 180 -4.48 -10.26 4.15
C GLY A 180 -4.93 -11.00 2.88
N ASP A 181 -6.23 -11.26 2.81
CA ASP A 181 -6.90 -11.95 1.70
C ASP A 181 -7.33 -10.99 0.57
N LEU A 182 -7.21 -9.68 0.76
CA LEU A 182 -7.48 -8.72 -0.30
C LEU A 182 -6.27 -8.57 -1.23
N ALA A 183 -6.50 -8.65 -2.54
CA ALA A 183 -5.57 -8.22 -3.58
C ALA A 183 -6.22 -7.18 -4.48
N ILE A 184 -5.54 -6.06 -4.74
CA ILE A 184 -6.02 -4.99 -5.62
C ILE A 184 -4.97 -4.74 -6.69
N VAL A 185 -5.37 -4.75 -7.96
CA VAL A 185 -4.47 -4.43 -9.06
C VAL A 185 -5.14 -3.55 -10.10
N ALA A 186 -4.37 -2.59 -10.63
CA ALA A 186 -4.74 -1.77 -11.77
C ALA A 186 -3.79 -2.06 -12.94
N TRP A 187 -4.30 -2.14 -14.16
CA TRP A 187 -3.47 -2.33 -15.37
C TRP A 187 -4.10 -1.69 -16.61
N ALA A 188 -3.26 -1.29 -17.56
CA ALA A 188 -3.69 -0.80 -18.85
C ALA A 188 -3.70 -1.92 -19.90
N SER A 189 -4.62 -1.86 -20.86
CA SER A 189 -4.69 -2.83 -21.97
C SER A 189 -3.43 -2.85 -22.85
N VAL A 190 -2.68 -1.74 -22.89
CA VAL A 190 -1.47 -1.57 -23.71
C VAL A 190 -0.17 -2.04 -23.02
N GLY A 191 -0.27 -2.67 -21.84
CA GLY A 191 0.89 -3.21 -21.12
C GLY A 191 1.83 -2.16 -20.51
N LYS A 192 1.41 -0.90 -20.47
CA LYS A 192 2.12 0.18 -19.76
C LYS A 192 1.78 0.16 -18.27
N LEU A 193 2.73 0.62 -17.45
CA LEU A 193 2.56 0.67 -16.01
C LEU A 193 1.45 1.66 -15.64
N VAL A 194 0.60 1.26 -14.69
CA VAL A 194 -0.45 2.09 -14.13
C VAL A 194 -0.25 2.20 -12.62
N PRO A 195 -0.32 3.41 -12.03
CA PRO A 195 -0.23 3.55 -10.59
C PRO A 195 -1.30 2.74 -9.87
N ASN A 196 -0.95 2.16 -8.72
CA ASN A 196 -1.92 1.46 -7.89
C ASN A 196 -2.80 2.48 -7.12
N PRO A 197 -4.14 2.41 -7.21
CA PRO A 197 -5.02 3.41 -6.59
C PRO A 197 -5.05 3.39 -5.06
N VAL A 198 -4.45 2.39 -4.39
CA VAL A 198 -4.35 2.37 -2.92
C VAL A 198 -3.13 3.09 -2.36
N SER A 199 -2.19 3.47 -3.23
CA SER A 199 -0.90 4.04 -2.86
C SER A 199 -1.02 5.43 -2.24
N ASP A 200 -0.05 5.79 -1.40
CA ASP A 200 0.13 7.18 -0.96
C ASP A 200 0.72 8.05 -2.08
N SER A 201 0.70 9.37 -1.86
CA SER A 201 1.29 10.33 -2.80
C SER A 201 2.77 10.10 -3.06
N THR A 202 3.54 9.68 -2.06
CA THR A 202 5.00 9.47 -2.20
C THR A 202 5.28 8.33 -3.17
N SER A 203 4.56 7.23 -3.00
CA SER A 203 4.61 6.05 -3.87
C SER A 203 4.10 6.37 -5.28
N LEU A 204 3.05 7.19 -5.42
CA LEU A 204 2.58 7.66 -6.74
C LEU A 204 3.63 8.52 -7.45
N LEU A 205 4.30 9.42 -6.72
CA LEU A 205 5.35 10.26 -7.30
C LEU A 205 6.58 9.42 -7.69
N ALA A 206 6.88 8.35 -6.94
CA ALA A 206 7.94 7.39 -7.26
C ALA A 206 7.58 6.41 -8.38
N SER A 207 6.28 6.15 -8.68
CA SER A 207 5.83 5.03 -9.54
C SER A 207 6.16 5.13 -11.03
N LEU A 208 6.99 6.08 -11.45
CA LEU A 208 7.62 6.12 -12.77
C LEU A 208 9.01 6.68 -12.53
N ASP A 209 10.01 5.82 -12.56
CA ASP A 209 11.34 6.26 -12.91
C ASP A 209 11.24 6.79 -14.34
N LEU A 210 11.45 8.10 -14.49
CA LEU A 210 11.80 8.71 -15.77
C LEU A 210 13.02 7.97 -16.35
N PRO A 211 13.21 7.97 -17.68
CA PRO A 211 14.16 7.10 -18.38
C PRO A 211 15.53 6.96 -17.70
N LEU A 212 16.05 5.73 -17.76
CA LEU A 212 17.27 5.17 -17.14
C LEU A 212 18.60 5.94 -17.35
N ASP A 213 18.59 7.10 -18.01
CA ASP A 213 19.77 7.90 -18.34
C ASP A 213 19.96 9.13 -17.43
N GLU A 214 19.03 9.43 -16.52
CA GLU A 214 19.25 10.42 -15.45
C GLU A 214 19.56 9.72 -14.12
N PRO A 215 20.58 10.17 -13.35
CA PRO A 215 20.84 9.63 -12.03
C PRO A 215 19.55 9.71 -11.21
N GLN A 216 19.15 8.59 -10.60
CA GLN A 216 17.98 8.49 -9.72
C GLN A 216 18.00 9.67 -8.74
N GLN A 217 17.22 10.70 -9.02
CA GLN A 217 17.04 11.80 -8.10
C GLN A 217 16.26 11.24 -6.91
N GLU A 218 16.80 11.42 -5.71
CA GLU A 218 16.10 11.09 -4.47
C GLU A 218 14.64 11.57 -4.54
N PRO A 219 13.67 10.85 -3.94
CA PRO A 219 12.28 11.26 -3.97
C PRO A 219 12.16 12.70 -3.47
N GLU A 220 11.91 13.62 -4.40
CA GLU A 220 11.98 15.05 -4.12
C GLU A 220 10.77 15.43 -3.26
N VAL A 221 10.97 15.47 -1.95
CA VAL A 221 9.90 15.72 -0.97
C VAL A 221 9.32 17.12 -1.16
N ALA A 222 7.99 17.22 -1.25
CA ALA A 222 7.32 18.50 -1.28
C ALA A 222 7.09 19.03 0.14
N TYR A 223 7.58 20.23 0.41
CA TYR A 223 7.41 20.92 1.70
C TYR A 223 6.34 22.01 1.65
N THR A 224 5.88 22.39 0.45
CA THR A 224 4.76 23.32 0.26
C THR A 224 3.64 22.72 -0.58
N ALA A 225 2.41 23.20 -0.37
CA ALA A 225 1.24 22.71 -1.10
C ALA A 225 1.35 23.00 -2.61
N GLU A 226 1.97 24.12 -2.97
CA GLU A 226 2.22 24.52 -4.35
C GLU A 226 3.23 23.59 -5.03
N GLU A 227 4.36 23.32 -4.36
CA GLU A 227 5.37 22.39 -4.85
C GLU A 227 4.79 20.98 -5.05
N PHE A 228 4.02 20.50 -4.07
CA PHE A 228 3.33 19.20 -4.18
C PHE A 228 2.38 19.18 -5.38
N ALA A 229 1.57 20.23 -5.55
CA ALA A 229 0.62 20.32 -6.65
C ALA A 229 1.32 20.34 -8.03
N LEU A 230 2.43 21.06 -8.15
CA LEU A 230 3.24 21.10 -9.37
C LEU A 230 3.81 19.71 -9.69
N LYS A 231 4.42 19.04 -8.70
CA LYS A 231 5.02 17.70 -8.85
C LYS A 231 3.97 16.67 -9.25
N LEU A 232 2.82 16.67 -8.58
CA LEU A 232 1.72 15.77 -8.91
C LEU A 232 1.17 16.01 -10.31
N ARG A 233 0.91 17.26 -10.71
CA ARG A 233 0.44 17.59 -12.07
C ARG A 233 1.44 17.16 -13.13
N LYS A 234 2.73 17.41 -12.92
CA LYS A 234 3.80 16.99 -13.83
C LYS A 234 3.81 15.46 -13.96
N LYS A 235 3.68 14.73 -12.86
CA LYS A 235 3.62 13.27 -12.85
C LYS A 235 2.41 12.73 -13.62
N ILE A 236 1.23 13.27 -13.33
CA ILE A 236 -0.01 12.88 -14.00
C ILE A 236 0.03 13.21 -15.50
N LEU A 237 0.65 14.33 -15.88
CA LEU A 237 0.85 14.68 -17.29
C LEU A 237 1.77 13.68 -18.01
N GLY A 238 2.87 13.26 -17.38
CA GLY A 238 3.74 12.20 -17.92
C GLY A 238 2.99 10.88 -18.14
N LEU A 239 2.21 10.46 -17.14
CA LEU A 239 1.33 9.28 -17.26
C LEU A 239 0.30 9.41 -18.39
N LYS A 240 -0.30 10.59 -18.56
CA LYS A 240 -1.24 10.87 -19.67
C LYS A 240 -0.55 10.75 -21.03
N GLN A 241 0.69 11.20 -21.15
CA GLN A 241 1.48 11.08 -22.39
C GLN A 241 1.83 9.62 -22.71
N GLU A 242 2.18 8.82 -21.71
CA GLU A 242 2.53 7.40 -21.90
C GLU A 242 1.33 6.51 -22.19
N LEU A 243 0.21 6.75 -21.52
CA LEU A 243 -1.00 5.93 -21.65
C LEU A 243 -1.92 6.40 -22.78
N GLY A 244 -1.82 7.67 -23.20
CA GLY A 244 -2.83 8.29 -24.06
C GLY A 244 -4.15 8.54 -23.32
N GLU A 245 -5.16 9.02 -24.03
CA GLU A 245 -6.43 9.49 -23.44
C GLU A 245 -7.48 8.38 -23.28
N PHE A 246 -7.55 7.46 -24.25
CA PHE A 246 -8.63 6.48 -24.40
C PHE A 246 -8.18 5.03 -24.15
N THR A 247 -7.01 4.85 -23.53
CA THR A 247 -6.54 3.51 -23.16
C THR A 247 -7.38 2.99 -22.01
N ASN A 248 -7.86 1.75 -22.12
CA ASN A 248 -8.63 1.12 -21.04
C ASN A 248 -7.71 0.77 -19.88
N VAL A 249 -8.02 1.35 -18.73
CA VAL A 249 -7.46 0.99 -17.43
C VAL A 249 -8.49 0.14 -16.70
N ASN A 250 -8.06 -1.01 -16.24
CA ASN A 250 -8.87 -1.93 -15.44
C ASN A 250 -8.38 -1.90 -14.00
N VAL A 251 -9.30 -1.81 -13.05
CA VAL A 251 -9.05 -1.91 -11.62
C VAL A 251 -9.89 -3.05 -11.07
N ILE A 252 -9.24 -4.03 -10.46
CA ILE A 252 -9.90 -5.19 -9.85
C ILE A 252 -9.48 -5.34 -8.40
N ALA A 253 -10.44 -5.63 -7.53
CA ALA A 253 -10.21 -6.10 -6.17
C ALA A 253 -10.72 -7.53 -6.03
N LEU A 254 -9.86 -8.40 -5.53
CA LEU A 254 -10.10 -9.81 -5.29
C LEU A 254 -10.10 -10.06 -3.80
N ASP A 255 -11.12 -10.74 -3.30
CA ASP A 255 -11.23 -11.10 -1.89
C ASP A 255 -11.77 -12.53 -1.74
N SER A 256 -11.85 -13.05 -0.52
CA SER A 256 -12.48 -14.35 -0.25
C SER A 256 -13.21 -14.32 1.08
N ALA A 257 -14.52 -14.56 1.04
CA ALA A 257 -15.33 -14.72 2.25
C ALA A 257 -15.25 -16.15 2.82
N THR A 258 -14.86 -17.13 1.99
CA THR A 258 -14.79 -18.56 2.37
C THR A 258 -13.52 -19.20 1.82
N PRO A 259 -12.93 -20.19 2.53
CA PRO A 259 -11.84 -20.98 1.97
C PRO A 259 -12.25 -21.62 0.64
N GLY A 260 -11.45 -21.43 -0.41
CA GLY A 260 -11.64 -22.08 -1.72
C GLY A 260 -12.42 -21.28 -2.78
N ARG A 261 -13.17 -20.23 -2.40
CA ARG A 261 -13.89 -19.37 -3.37
C ARG A 261 -13.42 -17.92 -3.28
N MET A 262 -13.03 -17.37 -4.43
CA MET A 262 -12.61 -15.98 -4.58
C MET A 262 -13.73 -15.16 -5.19
N SER A 263 -13.98 -13.98 -4.63
CA SER A 263 -14.92 -13.00 -5.16
C SER A 263 -14.18 -11.83 -5.78
N ILE A 264 -14.80 -11.25 -6.81
CA ILE A 264 -14.44 -9.93 -7.31
C ILE A 264 -15.26 -8.94 -6.48
N SER A 265 -14.63 -8.29 -5.50
CA SER A 265 -15.28 -7.33 -4.59
C SER A 265 -15.43 -5.95 -5.21
N PHE A 266 -14.59 -5.62 -6.19
CA PHE A 266 -14.64 -4.39 -6.96
C PHE A 266 -14.10 -4.64 -8.37
N TYR A 267 -14.77 -4.09 -9.37
CA TYR A 267 -14.27 -4.06 -10.75
C TYR A 267 -14.72 -2.79 -11.44
N ARG A 268 -13.76 -2.09 -12.06
CA ARG A 268 -14.02 -0.97 -12.95
C ARG A 268 -13.09 -0.99 -14.14
N GLU A 269 -13.66 -0.70 -15.29
CA GLU A 269 -12.96 -0.35 -16.51
C GLU A 269 -13.28 1.11 -16.82
N LEU A 270 -12.25 1.90 -17.10
CA LEU A 270 -12.36 3.33 -17.36
C LEU A 270 -11.24 3.78 -18.29
N TRP A 271 -11.45 4.90 -18.97
CA TRP A 271 -10.38 5.48 -19.79
C TRP A 271 -9.25 6.00 -18.91
N SER A 272 -8.02 5.93 -19.43
CA SER A 272 -6.81 6.42 -18.76
C SER A 272 -6.93 7.88 -18.36
N SER A 273 -7.54 8.72 -19.19
CA SER A 273 -7.83 10.12 -18.87
C SER A 273 -8.71 10.28 -17.62
N GLU A 274 -9.79 9.51 -17.52
CA GLU A 274 -10.70 9.50 -16.38
C GLU A 274 -10.01 8.96 -15.12
N PHE A 275 -9.29 7.85 -15.24
CA PHE A 275 -8.53 7.24 -14.14
C PHE A 275 -7.52 8.22 -13.55
N LEU A 276 -6.68 8.81 -14.39
CA LEU A 276 -5.63 9.72 -13.96
C LEU A 276 -6.18 11.02 -13.39
N ASN A 277 -7.29 11.53 -13.93
CA ASN A 277 -7.95 12.72 -13.38
C ASN A 277 -8.56 12.43 -12.00
N ARG A 278 -9.19 11.28 -11.81
CA ARG A 278 -9.70 10.87 -10.49
C ARG A 278 -8.58 10.68 -9.47
N LEU A 279 -7.47 10.08 -9.88
CA LEU A 279 -6.30 9.93 -9.03
C LEU A 279 -5.70 11.29 -8.66
N GLU A 280 -5.53 12.19 -9.62
CA GLU A 280 -5.08 13.56 -9.37
C GLU A 280 -5.98 14.27 -8.35
N ASN A 281 -7.31 14.21 -8.55
CA ASN A 281 -8.28 14.83 -7.65
C ASN A 281 -8.21 14.24 -6.23
N TRP A 282 -8.11 12.91 -6.10
CA TRP A 282 -7.94 12.27 -4.80
C TRP A 282 -6.67 12.79 -4.10
N HIS A 283 -5.52 12.72 -4.76
CA HIS A 283 -4.26 13.10 -4.14
C HIS A 283 -4.14 14.61 -3.88
N MET A 284 -4.80 15.48 -4.65
CA MET A 284 -4.86 16.93 -4.41
C MET A 284 -5.77 17.29 -3.24
N ASN A 285 -6.98 16.74 -3.22
CA ASN A 285 -8.01 17.14 -2.25
C ASN A 285 -7.65 16.67 -0.83
N TYR A 286 -7.13 15.46 -0.71
CA TYR A 286 -6.80 14.84 0.58
C TYR A 286 -5.34 15.06 1.03
N ALA A 287 -4.55 15.82 0.27
CA ALA A 287 -3.19 16.16 0.68
C ALA A 287 -3.18 17.05 1.92
N TRP A 288 -2.24 16.73 2.82
CA TRP A 288 -1.96 17.47 4.05
C TRP A 288 -0.48 17.37 4.43
N GLU A 289 -0.02 18.24 5.33
CA GLU A 289 1.30 18.12 5.97
C GLU A 289 1.29 16.89 6.90
N GLN A 290 1.86 15.80 6.43
CA GLN A 290 1.97 14.54 7.16
C GLN A 290 3.16 14.58 8.11
N ASN A 291 3.05 13.86 9.24
CA ASN A 291 4.09 13.78 10.26
C ASN A 291 4.42 12.32 10.62
N TYR A 292 4.85 11.56 9.63
CA TYR A 292 5.30 10.17 9.76
C TYR A 292 6.14 9.79 8.53
N ARG A 293 6.70 8.58 8.50
CA ARG A 293 7.34 8.06 7.28
C ARG A 293 6.38 7.08 6.58
N PRO A 294 6.07 7.28 5.29
CA PRO A 294 5.32 6.29 4.50
C PRO A 294 5.95 4.89 4.57
N ARG A 295 5.17 3.86 4.24
CA ARG A 295 5.72 2.50 4.15
C ARG A 295 6.55 2.34 2.88
N GLY A 296 7.68 1.63 2.99
CA GLY A 296 8.52 1.28 1.84
C GLY A 296 9.49 2.37 1.39
N VAL A 297 9.55 3.50 2.10
CA VAL A 297 10.57 4.54 1.89
C VAL A 297 11.81 4.28 2.72
N ASP A 298 12.94 4.85 2.31
CA ASP A 298 14.21 4.74 3.02
C ASP A 298 14.18 5.36 4.42
N LYS A 299 15.11 4.91 5.27
CA LYS A 299 15.25 5.42 6.65
C LYS A 299 15.58 6.90 6.72
N ASP A 300 16.11 7.47 5.64
CA ASP A 300 16.50 8.88 5.57
C ASP A 300 15.35 9.78 5.07
N PHE A 301 14.21 9.19 4.68
CA PHE A 301 13.03 9.94 4.27
C PHE A 301 12.57 10.89 5.40
N PRO A 302 12.24 12.16 5.09
CA PRO A 302 11.85 13.13 6.11
C PRO A 302 10.55 12.73 6.79
N TYR A 303 10.44 13.03 8.09
CA TYR A 303 9.20 12.79 8.85
C TYR A 303 8.08 13.75 8.48
N VAL A 304 8.39 14.90 7.87
CA VAL A 304 7.41 15.92 7.47
C VAL A 304 7.44 16.07 5.96
N TYR A 305 6.28 15.91 5.34
CA TYR A 305 6.09 16.01 3.90
C TYR A 305 4.63 16.36 3.59
N ILE A 306 4.34 16.87 2.40
CA ILE A 306 2.96 17.07 1.94
C ILE A 306 2.54 15.91 1.06
N GLY A 307 1.39 15.30 1.38
CA GLY A 307 0.83 14.23 0.59
C GLY A 307 -0.45 13.65 1.15
N THR A 308 -1.08 12.81 0.34
CA THR A 308 -2.25 12.00 0.72
C THR A 308 -1.76 10.65 1.23
N PRO A 309 -2.26 10.17 2.38
CA PRO A 309 -1.89 8.88 2.95
C PRO A 309 -2.41 7.71 2.11
N SER A 310 -1.79 6.54 2.25
CA SER A 310 -2.24 5.32 1.60
C SER A 310 -3.59 4.87 2.18
N LEU A 311 -4.38 4.11 1.41
CA LEU A 311 -5.64 3.58 1.94
C LEU A 311 -5.41 2.63 3.13
N PHE A 312 -4.23 1.99 3.19
CA PHE A 312 -3.79 1.22 4.34
C PHE A 312 -3.60 2.11 5.57
N ASP A 313 -2.87 3.22 5.43
CA ASP A 313 -2.64 4.16 6.54
C ASP A 313 -3.95 4.79 7.04
N ILE A 314 -4.91 5.06 6.15
CA ILE A 314 -6.24 5.54 6.52
C ILE A 314 -6.96 4.51 7.40
N ALA A 315 -6.91 3.22 7.05
CA ALA A 315 -7.52 2.16 7.85
C ALA A 315 -6.87 2.04 9.24
N GLU A 316 -5.54 2.12 9.34
CA GLU A 316 -4.84 2.17 10.63
C GLU A 316 -5.18 3.43 11.44
N ALA A 317 -5.32 4.59 10.79
CA ALA A 317 -5.68 5.83 11.48
C ALA A 317 -7.11 5.76 12.06
N ALA A 318 -8.03 5.04 11.42
CA ALA A 318 -9.38 4.87 11.92
C ALA A 318 -9.47 3.89 13.09
N TYR A 319 -8.79 2.75 13.01
CA TYR A 319 -9.01 1.60 13.92
C TYR A 319 -7.78 1.22 14.76
N GLY A 320 -6.60 1.72 14.42
CA GLY A 320 -5.32 1.47 15.10
C GLY A 320 -4.38 0.54 14.34
N THR A 321 -3.11 0.50 14.77
CA THR A 321 -2.05 -0.32 14.15
C THR A 321 -2.28 -1.82 14.30
N ARG A 322 -3.03 -2.25 15.33
CA ARG A 322 -3.40 -3.65 15.59
C ARG A 322 -4.76 -4.06 15.00
N ILE A 323 -5.28 -3.30 14.04
CA ILE A 323 -6.49 -3.67 13.30
C ILE A 323 -6.34 -5.08 12.70
N ASP A 324 -7.39 -5.89 12.79
CA ASP A 324 -7.40 -7.20 12.16
C ASP A 324 -7.34 -7.07 10.62
N ALA A 325 -6.76 -8.08 9.98
CA ALA A 325 -6.52 -8.03 8.54
C ALA A 325 -7.82 -7.95 7.72
N GLU A 326 -8.91 -8.55 8.22
CA GLU A 326 -10.21 -8.59 7.54
C GLU A 326 -10.89 -7.22 7.56
N LEU A 327 -10.96 -6.56 8.72
CA LEU A 327 -11.48 -5.20 8.85
C LEU A 327 -10.65 -4.20 8.07
N ARG A 328 -9.31 -4.36 8.04
CA ARG A 328 -8.44 -3.54 7.17
C ARG A 328 -8.77 -3.74 5.70
N ALA A 329 -8.86 -4.98 5.24
CA ALA A 329 -9.25 -5.30 3.86
C ALA A 329 -10.59 -4.68 3.48
N LYS A 330 -11.63 -4.88 4.31
CA LYS A 330 -12.96 -4.28 4.09
C LYS A 330 -12.91 -2.75 4.05
N THR A 331 -12.12 -2.12 4.93
CA THR A 331 -11.97 -0.66 4.95
C THR A 331 -11.32 -0.14 3.67
N ILE A 332 -10.26 -0.80 3.19
CA ILE A 332 -9.60 -0.44 1.94
C ILE A 332 -10.56 -0.62 0.75
N GLN A 333 -11.33 -1.71 0.70
CA GLN A 333 -12.35 -1.91 -0.33
C GLN A 333 -13.41 -0.79 -0.32
N ARG A 334 -13.86 -0.36 0.86
CA ARG A 334 -14.83 0.74 1.00
C ARG A 334 -14.29 2.09 0.54
N LEU A 335 -12.97 2.29 0.56
CA LEU A 335 -12.31 3.50 0.10
C LEU A 335 -12.09 3.52 -1.43
N LEU A 336 -12.02 2.36 -2.08
CA LEU A 336 -11.79 2.28 -3.53
C LEU A 336 -12.78 3.09 -4.37
N PRO A 337 -14.12 3.06 -4.12
CA PRO A 337 -15.06 3.91 -4.85
C PRO A 337 -14.76 5.40 -4.70
N SER A 338 -14.26 5.86 -3.56
CA SER A 338 -13.90 7.26 -3.37
C SER A 338 -12.71 7.67 -4.24
N VAL A 339 -11.74 6.78 -4.43
CA VAL A 339 -10.56 7.03 -5.29
C VAL A 339 -10.92 6.88 -6.77
N ILE A 340 -11.56 5.77 -7.14
CA ILE A 340 -11.74 5.33 -8.54
C ILE A 340 -13.02 5.84 -9.17
N GLU A 341 -14.05 6.18 -8.39
CA GLU A 341 -15.33 6.67 -8.91
C GLU A 341 -15.61 8.13 -8.48
N GLY A 342 -14.79 8.70 -7.59
CA GLY A 342 -15.00 10.03 -7.05
C GLY A 342 -16.17 10.11 -6.06
N GLN A 343 -16.59 8.98 -5.48
CA GLN A 343 -17.62 8.98 -4.45
C GLN A 343 -17.14 9.73 -3.19
N PRO A 344 -18.05 10.33 -2.40
CA PRO A 344 -17.69 10.93 -1.11
C PRO A 344 -16.97 9.93 -0.20
N LEU A 345 -16.07 10.45 0.64
CA LEU A 345 -15.43 9.64 1.69
C LEU A 345 -16.51 9.08 2.64
N PRO A 346 -16.45 7.78 3.03
CA PRO A 346 -17.39 7.23 4.00
C PRO A 346 -17.40 8.04 5.30
N SER A 347 -18.56 8.57 5.67
CA SER A 347 -18.70 9.51 6.80
C SER A 347 -18.41 8.85 8.15
N ASP A 348 -18.73 7.57 8.31
CA ASP A 348 -18.40 6.78 9.49
C ASP A 348 -16.88 6.61 9.65
N LEU A 349 -16.14 6.46 8.54
CA LEU A 349 -14.69 6.32 8.55
C LEU A 349 -14.03 7.66 8.91
N LEU A 350 -14.49 8.77 8.33
CA LEU A 350 -14.04 10.10 8.73
C LEU A 350 -14.28 10.33 10.23
N GLY A 351 -15.49 10.05 10.71
CA GLY A 351 -15.85 10.19 12.11
C GLY A 351 -15.02 9.31 13.03
N ALA A 352 -14.69 8.07 12.62
CA ALA A 352 -13.81 7.19 13.38
C ALA A 352 -12.39 7.75 13.49
N THR A 353 -11.80 8.22 12.39
CA THR A 353 -10.45 8.79 12.38
C THR A 353 -10.36 10.07 13.21
N VAL A 354 -11.33 10.98 13.08
CA VAL A 354 -11.41 12.22 13.89
C VAL A 354 -11.56 11.90 15.38
N ARG A 355 -12.46 10.97 15.72
CA ARG A 355 -12.66 10.55 17.12
C ARG A 355 -11.39 9.92 17.70
N ARG A 356 -10.66 9.13 16.92
CA ARG A 356 -9.39 8.54 17.36
C ARG A 356 -8.31 9.60 17.57
N ALA A 357 -8.10 10.50 16.60
CA ALA A 357 -7.15 11.61 16.71
C ALA A 357 -7.41 12.52 17.93
N THR A 358 -8.69 12.70 18.26
CA THR A 358 -9.15 13.48 19.44
C THR A 358 -8.83 12.79 20.77
N ASN A 359 -8.68 11.46 20.77
CA ASN A 359 -8.37 10.67 21.96
C ASN A 359 -6.85 10.43 22.11
N ARG A 360 -6.07 11.52 22.21
CA ARG A 360 -4.60 11.47 22.29
C ARG A 360 -4.08 10.55 23.41
N VAL A 361 -4.74 10.54 24.57
CA VAL A 361 -4.35 9.73 25.73
C VAL A 361 -4.44 8.21 25.50
N ALA A 362 -5.15 7.76 24.47
CA ALA A 362 -5.27 6.34 24.15
C ALA A 362 -4.06 5.79 23.37
N PHE A 363 -3.14 6.65 22.93
CA PHE A 363 -1.93 6.25 22.23
C PHE A 363 -0.79 6.03 23.21
N SER A 364 -0.05 4.94 23.05
CA SER A 364 1.18 4.69 23.81
C SER A 364 2.35 5.52 23.29
N GLU A 365 2.39 5.74 21.98
CA GLU A 365 3.49 6.39 21.28
C GLU A 365 3.03 7.69 20.61
N GLU A 366 3.78 8.77 20.83
CA GLU A 366 3.45 10.11 20.28
C GLU A 366 3.45 10.13 18.75
N TRP A 367 4.32 9.34 18.10
CA TRP A 367 4.39 9.28 16.64
C TRP A 367 3.13 8.63 16.03
N GLU A 368 2.52 7.65 16.70
CA GLU A 368 1.27 7.03 16.23
C GLU A 368 0.10 8.01 16.29
N TRP A 369 0.04 8.81 17.36
CA TRP A 369 -0.95 9.87 17.49
C TRP A 369 -0.74 10.95 16.42
N ARG A 370 0.51 11.40 16.21
CA ARG A 370 0.82 12.40 15.16
C ARG A 370 0.43 11.92 13.77
N LYS A 371 0.76 10.67 13.42
CA LYS A 371 0.29 10.04 12.18
C LYS A 371 -1.23 10.09 12.06
N THR A 372 -1.94 9.72 13.13
CA THR A 372 -3.41 9.71 13.13
C THR A 372 -3.98 11.13 12.99
N LEU A 373 -3.39 12.11 13.68
CA LEU A 373 -3.78 13.52 13.60
C LEU A 373 -3.65 14.06 12.17
N THR A 374 -2.49 13.90 11.54
CA THR A 374 -2.26 14.46 10.20
C THR A 374 -3.12 13.78 9.13
N ILE A 375 -3.37 12.47 9.27
CA ILE A 375 -4.32 11.75 8.42
C ILE A 375 -5.75 12.26 8.64
N ALA A 376 -6.19 12.45 9.90
CA ALA A 376 -7.50 13.00 10.21
C ALA A 376 -7.70 14.39 9.58
N CYS A 377 -6.69 15.25 9.65
CA CYS A 377 -6.69 16.58 9.03
C CYS A 377 -6.85 16.49 7.50
N GLY A 378 -6.07 15.65 6.82
CA GLY A 378 -6.18 15.46 5.36
C GLY A 378 -7.54 14.93 4.93
N LEU A 379 -8.09 13.95 5.66
CA LEU A 379 -9.43 13.41 5.42
C LEU A 379 -10.53 14.45 5.66
N TYR A 380 -10.44 15.24 6.73
CA TYR A 380 -11.43 16.26 7.05
C TYR A 380 -11.41 17.39 6.01
N LYS A 381 -10.23 17.85 5.60
CA LYS A 381 -10.08 18.83 4.50
C LYS A 381 -10.71 18.29 3.21
N GLY A 382 -10.34 17.08 2.80
CA GLY A 382 -10.81 16.50 1.54
C GLY A 382 -12.30 16.13 1.53
N ALA A 383 -12.90 15.84 2.68
CA ALA A 383 -14.35 15.66 2.80
C ALA A 383 -15.13 16.99 2.73
N ASN A 384 -14.47 18.11 3.06
CA ASN A 384 -15.07 19.44 3.17
C ASN A 384 -14.42 20.43 2.18
N ILE A 385 -14.22 20.01 0.92
CA ILE A 385 -13.53 20.82 -0.12
C ILE A 385 -14.14 22.23 -0.28
N LYS A 386 -15.46 22.35 -0.11
CA LYS A 386 -16.19 23.63 -0.25
C LYS A 386 -15.77 24.69 0.77
N GLU A 387 -15.22 24.26 1.91
CA GLU A 387 -14.77 25.14 3.00
C GLU A 387 -13.38 25.76 2.76
N GLY A 388 -12.68 25.35 1.69
CA GLY A 388 -11.48 26.03 1.21
C GLY A 388 -10.29 26.02 2.17
N TYR A 389 -10.11 24.97 2.99
CA TYR A 389 -9.01 24.91 3.96
C TYR A 389 -7.62 24.98 3.31
N ALA A 390 -6.84 25.99 3.69
CA ALA A 390 -5.42 26.07 3.42
C ALA A 390 -4.62 25.11 4.34
N MET A 391 -3.44 24.65 3.89
CA MET A 391 -2.54 23.87 4.75
C MET A 391 -1.74 24.75 5.71
N ALA A 392 -1.58 26.04 5.39
CA ALA A 392 -0.99 27.03 6.28
C ALA A 392 -2.02 27.54 7.31
N LEU A 393 -1.53 28.12 8.41
CA LEU A 393 -2.39 28.75 9.42
C LEU A 393 -3.18 29.91 8.83
N ASP A 394 -4.49 29.71 8.69
CA ASP A 394 -5.41 30.81 8.39
C ASP A 394 -5.70 31.63 9.65
N ARG A 395 -5.09 32.81 9.75
CA ARG A 395 -5.27 33.73 10.88
C ARG A 395 -6.61 34.46 10.84
N LYS A 396 -7.30 34.49 9.70
CA LYS A 396 -8.56 35.24 9.52
C LYS A 396 -9.79 34.36 9.68
N ARG A 397 -9.64 33.04 9.73
CA ARG A 397 -10.76 32.12 9.90
C ARG A 397 -11.35 32.25 11.30
N ASP A 398 -12.60 32.68 11.36
CA ASP A 398 -13.38 32.99 12.57
C ASP A 398 -14.32 31.84 12.97
N THR A 399 -14.31 30.72 12.24
CA THR A 399 -15.11 29.55 12.59
C THR A 399 -14.72 29.03 13.98
N ARG A 400 -15.71 28.96 14.86
CA ARG A 400 -15.58 28.56 16.27
C ARG A 400 -14.69 27.33 16.49
N ASP A 401 -14.91 26.25 15.74
CA ASP A 401 -14.19 24.99 15.96
C ASP A 401 -12.70 25.14 15.64
N TYR A 402 -12.38 25.85 14.56
CA TYR A 402 -11.00 26.17 14.19
C TYR A 402 -10.30 27.03 15.25
N LEU A 403 -10.98 28.08 15.76
CA LEU A 403 -10.45 28.96 16.81
C LEU A 403 -10.18 28.20 18.11
N TYR A 404 -11.09 27.31 18.54
CA TYR A 404 -10.83 26.43 19.69
C TYR A 404 -9.66 25.48 19.46
N GLY A 405 -9.46 24.99 18.22
CA GLY A 405 -8.26 24.26 17.84
C GLY A 405 -6.98 25.07 18.08
N ARG A 406 -6.97 26.34 17.69
CA ARG A 406 -5.85 27.27 17.92
C ARG A 406 -5.60 27.52 19.42
N LEU A 407 -6.65 27.68 20.22
CA LEU A 407 -6.54 27.80 21.68
C LEU A 407 -5.92 26.56 22.33
N LEU A 408 -6.36 25.36 21.92
CA LEU A 408 -5.79 24.12 22.41
C LEU A 408 -4.30 23.98 22.04
N ALA A 409 -3.93 24.36 20.82
CA ALA A 409 -2.53 24.36 20.38
C ALA A 409 -1.67 25.33 21.18
N TYR A 410 -2.19 26.52 21.50
CA TYR A 410 -1.53 27.47 22.40
C TYR A 410 -1.25 26.84 23.76
N ALA A 411 -2.27 26.25 24.39
CA ALA A 411 -2.12 25.62 25.71
C ALA A 411 -1.10 24.49 25.69
N ASP A 412 -1.17 23.63 24.67
CA ASP A 412 -0.27 22.50 24.51
C ASP A 412 1.18 22.93 24.27
N ASN A 413 1.40 23.93 23.40
CA ASN A 413 2.73 24.45 23.12
C ASN A 413 3.34 25.15 24.34
N LEU A 414 2.57 25.98 25.05
CA LEU A 414 3.02 26.69 26.25
C LEU A 414 3.48 25.72 27.33
N GLU A 415 2.65 24.72 27.66
CA GLU A 415 3.00 23.72 28.66
C GLU A 415 4.17 22.84 28.20
N SER A 416 4.21 22.44 26.91
CA SER A 416 5.31 21.65 26.36
C SER A 416 6.66 22.37 26.47
N TRP A 417 6.69 23.68 26.20
CA TRP A 417 7.89 24.51 26.39
C TRP A 417 8.33 24.55 27.85
N ALA A 418 7.40 24.79 28.77
CA ALA A 418 7.71 24.87 30.20
C ALA A 418 8.19 23.52 30.77
N LEU A 419 7.64 22.41 30.27
CA LEU A 419 8.09 21.06 30.65
C LEU A 419 9.47 20.73 30.08
N SER A 420 9.76 21.17 28.85
CA SER A 420 11.07 21.03 28.21
C SER A 420 12.16 21.80 28.98
N GLU A 421 11.89 23.04 29.40
CA GLU A 421 12.83 23.80 30.24
C GLU A 421 13.07 23.16 31.61
N ALA A 422 12.10 22.40 32.11
CA ALA A 422 12.16 21.70 33.39
C ALA A 422 12.64 20.23 33.29
N ASP A 423 13.11 19.80 32.11
CA ASP A 423 13.50 18.40 31.78
C ASP A 423 12.48 17.35 32.27
N THR A 424 11.19 17.68 32.23
CA THR A 424 10.12 16.83 32.76
C THR A 424 9.41 16.11 31.61
N LYS A 425 9.54 14.79 31.55
CA LYS A 425 8.92 13.96 30.52
C LYS A 425 7.52 13.48 30.94
N ARG A 426 6.50 14.33 30.74
CA ARG A 426 5.10 13.96 30.90
C ARG A 426 4.20 14.62 29.86
N ALA A 427 3.01 14.07 29.67
CA ALA A 427 1.99 14.68 28.82
C ALA A 427 1.49 16.01 29.41
N THR A 428 1.16 16.97 28.54
CA THR A 428 0.55 18.24 28.91
C THR A 428 -0.89 18.02 29.43
N ASN A 429 -1.40 18.96 30.23
CA ASN A 429 -2.81 19.05 30.59
C ASN A 429 -3.69 19.17 29.33
N ALA A 430 -3.23 19.92 28.32
CA ALA A 430 -3.92 20.04 27.03
C ALA A 430 -4.03 18.69 26.30
N ALA A 431 -2.92 17.93 26.21
CA ALA A 431 -2.91 16.58 25.64
C ALA A 431 -3.86 15.63 26.38
N ARG A 432 -3.86 15.69 27.72
CA ARG A 432 -4.72 14.86 28.57
C ARG A 432 -6.19 15.20 28.45
N SER A 433 -6.50 16.47 28.24
CA SER A 433 -7.86 16.99 28.20
C SER A 433 -8.44 17.06 26.80
N MET A 434 -7.67 16.77 25.74
CA MET A 434 -8.07 16.95 24.34
C MET A 434 -9.44 16.32 24.00
N ASN A 435 -9.72 15.12 24.52
CA ASN A 435 -11.02 14.48 24.30
C ASN A 435 -12.17 15.27 24.95
N ARG A 436 -12.00 15.67 26.22
CA ARG A 436 -12.99 16.48 26.94
C ARG A 436 -13.14 17.86 26.32
N PHE A 437 -12.05 18.45 25.85
CA PHE A 437 -12.02 19.73 25.15
C PHE A 437 -12.84 19.69 23.87
N ALA A 438 -12.72 18.63 23.08
CA ALA A 438 -13.56 18.46 21.89
C ALA A 438 -15.05 18.29 22.22
N GLN A 439 -15.39 17.68 23.36
CA GLN A 439 -16.79 17.49 23.77
C GLN A 439 -17.41 18.73 24.41
N ARG A 440 -16.62 19.47 25.20
CA ARG A 440 -17.03 20.60 26.06
C ARG A 440 -15.94 21.69 25.99
N PRO A 441 -15.83 22.41 24.86
CA PRO A 441 -14.71 23.30 24.59
C PRO A 441 -14.62 24.48 25.57
N PHE A 442 -15.72 25.20 25.81
CA PHE A 442 -15.74 26.35 26.69
C PHE A 442 -15.39 25.98 28.14
N SER A 443 -16.10 24.99 28.69
CA SER A 443 -15.90 24.57 30.09
C SER A 443 -14.50 24.00 30.33
N THR A 444 -13.96 23.27 29.35
CA THR A 444 -12.62 22.68 29.47
C THR A 444 -11.54 23.73 29.30
N TRP A 445 -11.73 24.69 28.37
CA TRP A 445 -10.82 25.80 28.16
C TRP A 445 -10.63 26.64 29.43
N LEU A 446 -11.70 27.02 30.11
CA LEU A 446 -11.63 27.80 31.35
C LEU A 446 -10.78 27.10 32.43
N ASN A 447 -10.93 25.78 32.55
CA ASN A 447 -10.12 24.99 33.47
C ASN A 447 -8.66 24.90 33.04
N LEU A 448 -8.40 24.74 31.74
CA LEU A 448 -7.04 24.72 31.20
C LEU A 448 -6.35 26.07 31.41
N GLU A 449 -7.03 27.19 31.16
CA GLU A 449 -6.47 28.53 31.32
C GLU A 449 -5.94 28.77 32.74
N ILE A 450 -6.72 28.38 33.77
CA ILE A 450 -6.29 28.45 35.18
C ILE A 450 -5.04 27.57 35.41
N GLN A 451 -5.01 26.38 34.82
CA GLN A 451 -3.88 25.46 34.94
C GLN A 451 -2.62 25.94 34.19
N LEU A 452 -2.74 26.87 33.24
CA LEU A 452 -1.60 27.41 32.49
C LEU A 452 -0.81 28.45 33.29
N GLU A 453 -1.43 29.10 34.28
CA GLU A 453 -0.84 30.22 35.03
C GLU A 453 0.51 29.91 35.69
N PRO A 454 0.70 28.74 36.36
CA PRO A 454 2.00 28.38 36.90
C PRO A 454 3.10 28.24 35.85
N TYR A 455 2.76 27.87 34.61
CA TYR A 455 3.75 27.72 33.53
C TYR A 455 4.09 29.08 32.91
N LYS A 456 3.11 29.98 32.75
CA LYS A 456 3.35 31.36 32.30
C LYS A 456 4.35 32.09 33.20
N ASN A 457 4.23 31.90 34.52
CA ASN A 457 5.11 32.51 35.52
C ASN A 457 6.54 31.93 35.51
N ARG A 458 6.73 30.73 34.96
CA ARG A 458 8.04 30.06 34.90
C ARG A 458 8.78 30.33 33.61
N LEU A 459 8.06 30.54 32.51
CA LEU A 459 8.63 30.79 31.19
C LEU A 459 9.23 32.20 31.07
N ASN A 460 10.22 32.35 30.18
CA ASN A 460 10.79 33.65 29.86
C ASN A 460 9.69 34.64 29.41
N PRO A 461 9.65 35.87 29.96
CA PRO A 461 8.67 36.89 29.59
C PRO A 461 8.54 37.13 28.08
N LYS A 462 9.64 36.99 27.31
CA LYS A 462 9.59 37.12 25.84
C LYS A 462 8.73 36.02 25.18
N ILE A 463 8.85 34.78 25.65
CA ILE A 463 8.07 33.63 25.15
C ILE A 463 6.61 33.80 25.58
N THR A 464 6.39 34.15 26.85
CA THR A 464 5.05 34.38 27.41
C THR A 464 4.33 35.52 26.68
N ASN A 465 5.03 36.61 26.33
CA ASN A 465 4.45 37.72 25.57
C ASN A 465 4.12 37.34 24.12
N TRP A 466 5.01 36.61 23.44
CA TRP A 466 4.76 36.15 22.07
C TRP A 466 3.56 35.19 21.98
N LEU A 467 3.50 34.22 22.91
CA LEU A 467 2.33 33.35 23.05
C LEU A 467 1.09 34.17 23.45
N GLY A 468 1.24 35.13 24.37
CA GLY A 468 0.20 36.06 24.82
C GLY A 468 -0.46 36.84 23.68
N GLN A 469 0.33 37.32 22.72
CA GLN A 469 -0.20 37.96 21.51
C GLN A 469 -1.02 37.00 20.66
N THR A 470 -0.60 35.73 20.57
CA THR A 470 -1.33 34.71 19.81
C THR A 470 -2.70 34.41 20.41
N ILE A 471 -2.79 34.30 21.74
CA ILE A 471 -4.08 34.06 22.39
C ILE A 471 -5.00 35.28 22.25
N THR A 472 -4.49 36.51 22.37
CA THR A 472 -5.28 37.73 22.12
C THR A 472 -5.81 37.76 20.68
N GLU A 473 -4.98 37.49 19.68
CA GLU A 473 -5.38 37.41 18.28
C GLU A 473 -6.52 36.40 18.06
N VAL A 474 -6.45 35.23 18.70
CA VAL A 474 -7.49 34.20 18.60
C VAL A 474 -8.77 34.63 19.31
N MET A 475 -8.66 35.22 20.50
CA MET A 475 -9.79 35.68 21.30
C MET A 475 -10.55 36.83 20.63
N ASP A 476 -9.85 37.72 19.94
CA ASP A 476 -10.45 38.85 19.21
C ASP A 476 -11.31 38.43 18.01
N LEU A 477 -11.11 37.19 17.51
CA LEU A 477 -11.88 36.62 16.39
C LEU A 477 -13.13 35.88 16.83
N PHE A 478 -13.26 35.57 18.11
CA PHE A 478 -14.43 34.84 18.60
C PHE A 478 -15.66 35.73 18.62
N ASP A 479 -16.75 35.23 18.05
CA ASP A 479 -18.07 35.71 18.41
C ASP A 479 -18.40 35.30 19.87
N PRO A 480 -18.91 36.22 20.72
CA PRO A 480 -19.18 35.93 22.14
C PRO A 480 -20.17 34.78 22.38
N ASP A 481 -21.19 34.64 21.53
CA ASP A 481 -22.20 33.59 21.68
C ASP A 481 -21.60 32.23 21.29
N ASP A 482 -20.79 32.19 20.23
CA ASP A 482 -20.06 30.99 19.85
C ASP A 482 -18.96 30.59 20.84
N TYR A 483 -18.29 31.56 21.47
CA TYR A 483 -17.26 31.32 22.49
C TYR A 483 -17.81 30.72 23.79
N THR A 484 -19.04 31.04 24.17
CA THR A 484 -19.67 30.47 25.37
C THR A 484 -20.41 29.16 25.09
N ASN A 485 -20.58 28.81 23.81
CA ASN A 485 -21.30 27.63 23.37
C ASN A 485 -20.46 26.34 23.54
N ASP A 486 -20.80 25.59 24.58
CA ASP A 486 -20.11 24.35 24.97
C ASP A 486 -20.54 23.10 24.16
N ARG A 487 -21.21 23.26 23.00
CA ARG A 487 -21.53 22.13 22.10
C ARG A 487 -20.25 21.50 21.53
N PRO A 488 -20.25 20.18 21.26
CA PRO A 488 -19.08 19.48 20.72
C PRO A 488 -18.49 20.13 19.45
N LEU A 489 -17.18 20.02 19.31
CA LEU A 489 -16.43 20.45 18.14
C LEU A 489 -16.52 19.39 17.02
N SER A 490 -16.65 19.84 15.79
CA SER A 490 -16.41 19.05 14.58
C SER A 490 -14.91 18.79 14.40
N GLY A 491 -14.52 17.96 13.42
CA GLY A 491 -13.10 17.70 13.14
C GLY A 491 -12.28 18.91 12.70
N GLU A 492 -12.91 20.05 12.41
CA GLU A 492 -12.25 21.30 12.04
C GLU A 492 -11.26 21.79 13.11
N PHE A 493 -11.54 21.54 14.39
CA PHE A 493 -10.61 21.93 15.46
C PHE A 493 -9.25 21.25 15.36
N LEU A 494 -9.18 20.04 14.79
CA LEU A 494 -7.91 19.36 14.55
C LEU A 494 -7.08 20.08 13.48
N LEU A 495 -7.73 20.70 12.48
CA LEU A 495 -7.05 21.52 11.48
C LEU A 495 -6.45 22.76 12.13
N GLY A 496 -7.25 23.51 12.90
CA GLY A 496 -6.78 24.71 13.61
C GLY A 496 -5.66 24.39 14.59
N TYR A 497 -5.81 23.29 15.34
CA TYR A 497 -4.77 22.79 16.23
C TYR A 497 -3.47 22.45 15.47
N HIS A 498 -3.55 21.66 14.40
CA HIS A 498 -2.37 21.23 13.65
C HIS A 498 -1.67 22.40 12.97
N CYS A 499 -2.40 23.29 12.30
CA CYS A 499 -1.85 24.46 11.62
C CYS A 499 -1.14 25.40 12.60
N GLN A 500 -1.75 25.65 13.77
CA GLN A 500 -1.14 26.49 14.80
C GLN A 500 0.13 25.85 15.39
N MET A 501 0.13 24.53 15.61
CA MET A 501 1.33 23.79 16.05
C MET A 501 2.44 23.79 14.99
N SER A 502 2.11 23.69 13.70
CA SER A 502 3.08 23.78 12.61
C SER A 502 3.72 25.18 12.55
N GLU A 503 2.92 26.23 12.70
CA GLU A 503 3.41 27.62 12.79
C GLU A 503 4.39 27.81 13.96
N PHE A 504 4.06 27.30 15.15
CA PHE A 504 4.95 27.39 16.32
C PHE A 504 6.30 26.69 16.09
N ARG A 505 6.34 25.58 15.36
CA ARG A 505 7.60 24.90 15.00
C ARG A 505 8.45 25.74 14.05
N LYS A 506 7.82 26.45 13.11
CA LYS A 506 8.51 27.33 12.15
C LYS A 506 9.05 28.61 12.82
N GLY A 507 8.29 29.17 13.77
CA GLY A 507 8.61 30.42 14.47
C GLY A 507 9.47 30.27 15.74
N SER A 508 9.84 29.05 16.14
CA SER A 508 10.65 28.83 17.34
C SER A 508 12.05 29.46 17.16
N PRO A 509 12.51 30.35 18.06
CA PRO A 509 13.88 30.85 18.03
C PRO A 509 14.83 29.66 18.21
N LYS A 510 15.56 29.29 17.16
CA LYS A 510 16.57 28.22 17.20
C LYS A 510 17.52 28.50 18.36
N LYS A 511 17.67 27.54 19.29
CA LYS A 511 18.87 27.47 20.15
C LYS A 511 20.05 27.39 19.18
N ALA A 512 20.96 28.35 19.24
CA ALA A 512 22.24 28.27 18.56
C ALA A 512 22.88 26.94 18.97
N GLU A 513 23.13 26.08 17.99
CA GLU A 513 24.07 24.98 18.16
C GLU A 513 25.42 25.62 18.44
N GLU A 514 25.86 25.57 19.70
CA GLU A 514 27.27 25.65 20.03
C GLU A 514 27.94 24.48 19.33
N THR A 515 28.51 24.75 18.16
CA THR A 515 29.55 23.90 17.58
C THR A 515 30.72 23.93 18.56
N ASP A 516 30.77 22.89 19.38
CA ASP A 516 31.94 22.53 20.18
C ASP A 516 33.06 22.14 19.20
N VAL A 517 33.77 23.14 18.68
CA VAL A 517 35.03 22.93 17.97
C VAL A 517 36.04 22.54 19.03
N LYS A 518 36.19 21.22 19.23
CA LYS A 518 37.41 20.69 19.84
C LYS A 518 38.59 21.12 18.96
N PRO A 519 39.62 21.80 19.49
CA PRO A 519 40.85 22.00 18.75
C PRO A 519 41.53 20.63 18.64
N ASP A 520 41.74 20.18 17.40
CA ASP A 520 42.67 19.09 17.12
C ASP A 520 44.07 19.53 17.56
N LEU A 521 44.53 18.89 18.64
CA LEU A 521 45.94 18.74 18.97
C LEU A 521 46.32 17.30 18.65
N ASP A 522 47.39 17.17 17.88
CA ASP A 522 48.22 15.99 17.64
C ASP A 522 47.68 14.88 16.70
N GLN A 523 48.06 14.94 15.42
CA GLN A 523 49.17 14.14 14.83
C GLN A 523 49.39 14.43 13.34
#